data_AF-A0A1S3V0Z3-F1
#
_entry.id   AF-A0A1S3V0Z3-F1
#
_cell.length_a   1.000
_cell.length_b   1.000
_cell.length_c   1.000
_cell.angle_alpha   90.00
_cell.angle_beta   90.00
_cell.angle_gamma   90.00
#
_symmetry.space_group_name_H-M   'P 1'
#
loop_
_entity.id
_entity.type
_entity.pdbx_description
1 polymer ?
#
loop_
_entity_poly.entity_id
_entity_poly.type
_entity_poly.pdbx_seq_one_letter_code
_entity_poly.pdbx_strand_id
1 'polypeptide(L)'
;MASSSSKLTLKLLIDSKREKVLFAKASKAIVDFFFNLLCLPIGTVIRILNKNQMVGSLANLYESVENLDETYMQPDQNKDLLLKPSASMSSKISGLLPSVNDSSSNNFVNVFYRCQSHYSRVTCDNNTRCPDCNRPMNSQMIFIGEKVANEISAEKNGFVKGVVTYMVMDDLAIQPMSSISSITLLNKFNVKEVGTLQETVVELDMNQGVNLLKASLESKTVLTNVFLNNHMHCSRAI
;
A
#
# COMPACT_ATOMS: atom_id res chain seq x y z
N MET A 1 21.19 9.45 -14.27
CA MET A 1 19.93 10.08 -14.73
C MET A 1 19.04 10.25 -13.52
N ALA A 2 18.73 11.49 -13.15
CA ALA A 2 17.92 11.79 -11.97
C ALA A 2 16.51 11.24 -12.15
N SER A 3 16.12 10.29 -11.29
CA SER A 3 14.73 9.87 -11.17
C SER A 3 13.91 11.10 -10.76
N SER A 4 12.97 11.52 -11.60
CA SER A 4 12.03 12.59 -11.24
C SER A 4 11.16 12.09 -10.09
N SER A 5 11.60 12.34 -8.87
CA SER A 5 10.82 12.06 -7.66
C SER A 5 9.56 12.92 -7.70
N SER A 6 8.44 12.34 -8.13
CA SER A 6 7.13 12.96 -7.98
C SER A 6 6.85 13.09 -6.49
N LYS A 7 7.13 14.27 -5.92
CA LYS A 7 6.82 14.56 -4.52
C LYS A 7 5.31 14.58 -4.37
N LEU A 8 4.77 13.64 -3.59
CA LEU A 8 3.35 13.65 -3.25
C LEU A 8 3.15 14.53 -2.01
N THR A 9 1.99 15.16 -1.88
CA THR A 9 1.68 16.01 -0.73
C THR A 9 0.43 15.51 -0.01
N LEU A 10 0.44 15.64 1.31
CA LEU A 10 -0.64 15.25 2.20
C LEU A 10 -0.99 16.43 3.10
N LYS A 11 -2.27 16.70 3.32
CA LYS A 11 -2.71 17.75 4.24
C LYS A 11 -3.20 17.14 5.54
N LEU A 12 -2.50 17.41 6.65
CA LEU A 12 -2.84 16.90 7.97
C LEU A 12 -3.75 17.89 8.69
N LEU A 13 -4.78 17.38 9.36
CA LEU A 13 -5.52 18.13 10.38
C LEU A 13 -5.05 17.66 11.76
N ILE A 14 -4.39 18.56 12.48
CA ILE A 14 -3.72 18.28 13.76
C ILE A 14 -4.49 18.94 14.89
N ASP A 15 -4.71 18.22 15.98
CA ASP A 15 -5.10 18.80 17.27
C ASP A 15 -3.82 19.22 18.01
N SER A 16 -3.51 20.51 17.98
CA SER A 16 -2.29 21.05 18.58
C SER A 16 -2.28 20.94 20.11
N LYS A 17 -3.44 20.81 20.78
CA LYS A 17 -3.49 20.58 22.23
C LYS A 17 -3.07 19.17 22.62
N ARG A 18 -3.34 18.19 21.75
CA ARG A 18 -3.04 16.78 21.99
C ARG A 18 -1.83 16.28 21.20
N GLU A 19 -1.20 17.16 20.43
CA GLU A 19 -0.09 16.86 19.52
C GLU A 19 -0.38 15.63 18.64
N LYS A 20 -1.60 15.57 18.10
CA LYS A 20 -2.11 14.38 17.41
C LYS A 20 -2.71 14.73 16.06
N VAL A 21 -2.41 13.92 15.05
CA VAL A 21 -3.12 13.96 13.76
C VAL A 21 -4.51 13.34 13.94
N LEU A 22 -5.56 14.08 13.60
CA LEU A 22 -6.93 13.57 13.63
C LEU A 22 -7.25 12.76 12.36
N PHE A 23 -6.93 13.35 11.22
CA PHE A 23 -6.95 12.72 9.91
C PHE A 23 -6.15 13.56 8.92
N ALA A 24 -5.93 13.01 7.73
CA ALA A 24 -5.32 13.68 6.60
C ALA A 24 -6.27 13.70 5.40
N LYS A 25 -6.25 14.81 4.68
CA LYS A 25 -6.89 14.96 3.38
C LYS A 25 -5.91 14.53 2.30
N ALA A 26 -6.25 13.45 1.60
CA ALA A 26 -5.40 12.77 0.64
C ALA A 26 -6.01 12.81 -0.78
N SER A 27 -5.12 12.94 -1.77
CA SER A 27 -5.46 12.75 -3.18
C SER A 27 -5.44 11.26 -3.54
N LYS A 28 -5.99 10.93 -4.71
CA LYS A 28 -5.92 9.59 -5.30
C LYS A 28 -4.50 9.01 -5.27
N ALA A 29 -3.47 9.78 -5.64
CA ALA A 29 -2.09 9.29 -5.70
C ALA A 29 -1.57 8.81 -4.34
N ILE A 30 -1.93 9.49 -3.25
CA ILE A 30 -1.58 9.08 -1.89
C ILE A 30 -2.36 7.82 -1.48
N VAL A 31 -3.64 7.74 -1.81
CA VAL A 31 -4.46 6.56 -1.49
C VAL A 31 -3.98 5.34 -2.25
N ASP A 32 -3.68 5.48 -3.54
CA ASP A 32 -3.08 4.42 -4.34
C ASP A 32 -1.72 4.00 -3.77
N PHE A 33 -0.91 4.94 -3.26
CA PHE A 33 0.33 4.60 -2.55
C PHE A 33 0.04 3.70 -1.33
N PHE A 34 -0.92 4.08 -0.47
CA PHE A 34 -1.28 3.26 0.67
C PHE A 34 -1.81 1.88 0.23
N PHE A 35 -2.77 1.82 -0.69
CA PHE A 35 -3.30 0.56 -1.20
C PHE A 35 -2.22 -0.34 -1.82
N ASN A 36 -1.24 0.23 -2.52
CA ASN A 36 -0.10 -0.54 -3.04
C ASN A 36 0.75 -1.21 -1.95
N LEU A 37 0.70 -0.76 -0.69
CA LEU A 37 1.34 -1.48 0.42
C LEU A 37 0.71 -2.88 0.63
N LEU A 38 -0.58 -3.05 0.31
CA LEU A 38 -1.27 -4.33 0.39
C LEU A 38 -0.92 -5.27 -0.76
N CYS A 39 -0.42 -4.76 -1.88
CA CYS A 39 0.11 -5.59 -2.98
C CYS A 39 1.37 -6.38 -2.56
N LEU A 40 2.07 -5.93 -1.52
CA LEU A 40 3.11 -6.72 -0.87
C LEU A 40 2.46 -7.99 -0.27
N PRO A 41 3.22 -9.06 0.01
CA PRO A 41 2.67 -10.23 0.71
C PRO A 41 2.05 -9.91 2.10
N ILE A 42 2.13 -8.65 2.55
CA ILE A 42 1.37 -8.06 3.65
C ILE A 42 -0.14 -8.32 3.53
N GLY A 43 -0.77 -8.12 2.36
CA GLY A 43 -2.21 -8.39 2.21
C GLY A 43 -2.56 -9.85 2.54
N THR A 44 -1.68 -10.77 2.15
CA THR A 44 -1.77 -12.19 2.51
C THR A 44 -1.53 -12.42 4.00
N VAL A 45 -0.54 -11.76 4.62
CA VAL A 45 -0.27 -11.84 6.06
C VAL A 45 -1.49 -11.39 6.87
N ILE A 46 -2.12 -10.27 6.50
CA ILE A 46 -3.32 -9.75 7.16
C ILE A 46 -4.46 -10.78 7.10
N ARG A 47 -4.68 -11.34 5.90
CA ARG A 47 -5.72 -12.35 5.68
C ARG A 47 -5.50 -13.62 6.51
N ILE A 48 -4.25 -14.04 6.72
CA ILE A 48 -3.92 -15.23 7.53
C ILE A 48 -4.10 -14.94 9.03
N LEU A 49 -3.59 -13.80 9.51
CA LEU A 49 -3.61 -13.46 10.94
C LEU A 49 -4.99 -12.99 11.43
N ASN A 50 -5.85 -12.53 10.52
CA ASN A 50 -7.08 -11.79 10.83
C ASN A 50 -6.81 -10.49 11.63
N LYS A 51 -7.77 -9.55 11.63
CA LYS A 51 -7.61 -8.21 12.24
C LYS A 51 -7.20 -8.25 13.72
N ASN A 52 -7.69 -9.22 14.49
CA ASN A 52 -7.51 -9.27 15.94
C ASN A 52 -6.10 -9.68 16.37
N GLN A 53 -5.33 -10.33 15.49
CA GLN A 53 -3.96 -10.77 15.80
C GLN A 53 -2.90 -9.86 15.19
N MET A 54 -3.32 -8.89 14.36
CA MET A 54 -2.38 -7.96 13.73
C MET A 54 -1.98 -6.85 14.69
N VAL A 55 -0.67 -6.59 14.74
CA VAL A 55 -0.11 -5.37 15.34
C VAL A 55 -0.06 -4.27 14.27
N GLY A 56 -0.34 -3.03 14.66
CA GLY A 56 -0.28 -1.87 13.76
C GLY A 56 -1.62 -1.47 13.14
N SER A 57 -1.52 -0.85 11.95
CA SER A 57 -2.61 -0.16 11.23
C SER A 57 -2.94 -0.76 9.87
N LEU A 58 -2.11 -1.67 9.35
CA LEU A 58 -2.33 -2.22 8.01
C LEU A 58 -3.63 -3.05 7.90
N ALA A 59 -4.12 -3.64 9.00
CA ALA A 59 -5.43 -4.29 9.01
C ALA A 59 -6.58 -3.30 8.75
N ASN A 60 -6.48 -2.06 9.24
CA ASN A 60 -7.48 -1.02 8.96
C ASN A 60 -7.44 -0.61 7.49
N LEU A 61 -6.24 -0.56 6.90
CA LEU A 61 -6.08 -0.28 5.47
C LEU A 61 -6.71 -1.40 4.60
N TYR A 62 -6.52 -2.66 4.97
CA TYR A 62 -7.16 -3.80 4.33
C TYR A 62 -8.69 -3.72 4.41
N GLU A 63 -9.23 -3.49 5.60
CA GLU A 63 -10.66 -3.30 5.84
C GLU A 63 -11.23 -2.08 5.08
N SER A 64 -10.43 -1.04 4.90
CA SER A 64 -10.82 0.13 4.11
C SER A 64 -11.04 -0.24 2.64
N VAL A 65 -10.19 -1.10 2.07
CA VAL A 65 -10.39 -1.62 0.71
C VAL A 65 -11.61 -2.53 0.62
N GLU A 66 -11.79 -3.40 1.62
CA GLU A 66 -12.94 -4.32 1.69
C GLU A 66 -14.28 -3.55 1.68
N ASN A 67 -14.36 -2.51 2.52
CA ASN A 67 -15.56 -1.70 2.71
C ASN A 67 -15.74 -0.55 1.71
N LEU A 68 -14.74 -0.26 0.86
CA LEU A 68 -14.83 0.83 -0.11
C LEU A 68 -15.90 0.51 -1.15
N ASP A 69 -16.88 1.38 -1.36
CA ASP A 69 -17.90 1.18 -2.38
C ASP A 69 -17.29 1.16 -3.81
N GLU A 70 -17.76 0.26 -4.67
CA GLU A 70 -17.28 0.11 -6.05
C GLU A 70 -17.41 1.40 -6.87
N THR A 71 -18.34 2.29 -6.51
CA THR A 71 -18.49 3.62 -7.14
C THR A 71 -17.26 4.51 -6.95
N TYR A 72 -16.39 4.24 -5.98
CA TYR A 72 -15.12 4.95 -5.76
C TYR A 72 -13.92 4.25 -6.42
N MET A 73 -14.09 3.03 -6.92
CA MET A 73 -13.05 2.29 -7.63
C MET A 73 -13.02 2.62 -9.12
N GLN A 74 -11.86 2.42 -9.74
CA GLN A 74 -11.73 2.51 -11.19
C GLN A 74 -12.42 1.30 -11.87
N PRO A 75 -13.10 1.47 -13.02
CA PRO A 75 -13.98 0.45 -13.61
C PRO A 75 -13.34 -0.92 -13.90
N ASP A 76 -12.02 -0.97 -14.11
CA ASP A 76 -11.28 -2.19 -14.47
C ASP A 76 -10.44 -2.75 -13.31
N GLN A 77 -10.64 -2.25 -12.08
CA GLN A 77 -9.87 -2.67 -10.90
C GLN A 77 -10.65 -3.66 -10.04
N ASN A 78 -10.01 -4.78 -9.71
CA ASN A 78 -10.57 -5.76 -8.78
C ASN A 78 -9.89 -5.65 -7.41
N LYS A 79 -10.68 -5.53 -6.34
CA LYS A 79 -10.21 -5.54 -4.94
C LYS A 79 -9.38 -6.78 -4.61
N ASP A 80 -9.63 -7.91 -5.25
CA ASP A 80 -8.86 -9.14 -5.03
C ASP A 80 -7.36 -8.95 -5.28
N LEU A 81 -6.95 -8.00 -6.14
CA LEU A 81 -5.53 -7.68 -6.33
C LEU A 81 -4.87 -7.15 -5.05
N LEU A 82 -5.63 -6.43 -4.23
CA LEU A 82 -5.19 -5.84 -2.95
C LEU A 82 -5.45 -6.79 -1.77
N LEU A 83 -6.59 -7.45 -1.77
CA LEU A 83 -7.07 -8.28 -0.66
C LEU A 83 -6.53 -9.72 -0.71
N LYS A 84 -6.16 -10.18 -1.90
CA LYS A 84 -5.68 -11.53 -2.18
C LYS A 84 -4.45 -11.48 -3.09
N PRO A 85 -3.40 -10.71 -2.72
CA PRO A 85 -2.22 -10.60 -3.56
C PRO A 85 -1.61 -11.98 -3.74
N SER A 86 -1.51 -12.42 -5.00
CA SER A 86 -0.85 -13.67 -5.35
C SER A 86 0.66 -13.46 -5.20
N ALA A 87 1.17 -13.70 -3.99
CA ALA A 87 2.60 -13.77 -3.76
C ALA A 87 3.07 -15.12 -4.28
N SER A 88 3.85 -15.03 -5.34
CA SER A 88 4.48 -16.15 -5.96
C SER A 88 5.49 -16.75 -4.96
N MET A 89 5.13 -17.80 -4.24
CA MET A 89 5.99 -18.45 -3.23
C MET A 89 6.36 -19.86 -3.73
N SER A 90 7.63 -20.08 -4.05
CA SER A 90 8.19 -21.42 -4.31
C SER A 90 9.15 -21.74 -3.19
N SER A 91 8.63 -22.18 -2.05
CA SER A 91 9.47 -22.75 -1.00
C SER A 91 8.66 -23.74 -0.16
N LYS A 92 9.28 -24.88 0.15
CA LYS A 92 8.78 -25.97 1.00
C LYS A 92 8.65 -25.56 2.47
N ILE A 93 8.09 -24.38 2.76
CA ILE A 93 7.81 -23.89 4.14
C ILE A 93 6.34 -24.18 4.51
N SER A 94 5.59 -24.91 3.67
CA SER A 94 4.17 -25.30 3.87
C SER A 94 3.85 -26.11 5.14
N GLY A 95 4.84 -26.43 5.98
CA GLY A 95 4.63 -27.16 7.23
C GLY A 95 4.28 -26.31 8.46
N LEU A 96 4.56 -24.99 8.45
CA LEU A 96 4.40 -24.12 9.64
C LEU A 96 3.42 -22.96 9.46
N LEU A 97 2.99 -22.68 8.23
CA LEU A 97 2.00 -21.66 7.90
C LEU A 97 0.94 -22.30 6.99
N PRO A 98 -0.36 -21.94 7.10
CA PRO A 98 -1.40 -22.48 6.24
C PRO A 98 -1.03 -22.27 4.77
N SER A 99 -0.94 -23.37 4.01
CA SER A 99 -0.69 -23.34 2.57
C SER A 99 -1.84 -22.61 1.88
N VAL A 100 -1.57 -21.44 1.32
CA VAL A 100 -2.43 -20.79 0.33
C VAL A 100 -1.78 -21.08 -1.02
N ASN A 101 -2.32 -22.06 -1.75
CA ASN A 101 -1.69 -22.68 -2.90
C ASN A 101 -1.10 -21.69 -3.94
N ASP A 102 0.21 -21.88 -4.15
CA ASP A 102 0.96 -22.05 -5.41
C ASP A 102 0.80 -21.06 -6.57
N SER A 103 1.81 -20.19 -6.75
CA SER A 103 2.66 -20.16 -7.96
C SER A 103 3.78 -19.11 -7.88
N SER A 104 4.96 -19.49 -7.35
CA SER A 104 6.39 -19.14 -7.68
C SER A 104 6.94 -17.71 -7.96
N SER A 105 7.74 -17.24 -6.98
CA SER A 105 8.78 -16.17 -6.92
C SER A 105 8.45 -14.65 -7.01
N ASN A 106 8.68 -13.95 -5.88
CA ASN A 106 8.95 -12.50 -5.75
C ASN A 106 10.42 -12.17 -6.09
N ASN A 107 10.67 -11.36 -7.12
CA ASN A 107 11.43 -10.10 -7.06
C ASN A 107 11.54 -9.43 -8.45
N PHE A 108 11.52 -8.11 -8.43
CA PHE A 108 11.39 -7.17 -9.55
C PHE A 108 12.60 -7.17 -10.51
N VAL A 109 12.76 -8.23 -11.28
CA VAL A 109 12.68 -8.31 -12.75
C VAL A 109 12.57 -9.82 -12.95
N ASN A 110 11.35 -10.36 -12.98
CA ASN A 110 11.17 -11.77 -13.31
C ASN A 110 11.62 -11.94 -14.77
N VAL A 111 12.90 -12.26 -14.95
CA VAL A 111 13.42 -12.70 -16.23
C VAL A 111 12.79 -14.06 -16.47
N PHE A 112 11.71 -14.04 -17.22
CA PHE A 112 11.01 -15.25 -17.60
C PHE A 112 11.80 -15.94 -18.71
N TYR A 113 11.97 -17.25 -18.60
CA TYR A 113 12.55 -18.06 -19.65
C TYR A 113 11.49 -18.99 -20.21
N ARG A 114 11.61 -19.32 -21.50
CA ARG A 114 10.75 -20.27 -22.19
C ARG A 114 11.56 -21.33 -22.90
N CYS A 115 10.88 -22.41 -23.29
CA CYS A 115 11.42 -23.34 -24.26
C CYS A 115 11.34 -22.74 -25.66
N GLN A 116 12.38 -22.91 -26.49
CA GLN A 116 12.35 -22.49 -27.89
C GLN A 116 11.33 -23.23 -28.73
N SER A 117 10.99 -24.47 -28.34
CA SER A 117 10.08 -25.35 -29.07
C SER A 117 8.67 -25.38 -28.47
N HIS A 118 8.48 -24.93 -27.23
CA HIS A 118 7.20 -24.94 -26.53
C HIS A 118 6.94 -23.57 -25.90
N TYR A 119 6.20 -22.72 -26.62
CA TYR A 119 6.01 -21.32 -26.26
C TYR A 119 5.01 -21.07 -25.13
N SER A 120 4.20 -22.08 -24.78
CA SER A 120 3.18 -21.99 -23.72
C SER A 120 3.73 -22.19 -22.31
N ARG A 121 5.01 -22.56 -22.15
CA ARG A 121 5.62 -22.83 -20.85
C ARG A 121 6.66 -21.78 -20.51
N VAL A 122 6.56 -21.28 -19.29
CA VAL A 122 7.40 -20.22 -18.75
C VAL A 122 8.00 -20.70 -17.43
N THR A 123 9.24 -20.31 -17.16
CA THR A 123 9.94 -20.57 -15.90
C THR A 123 10.69 -19.30 -15.46
N CYS A 124 11.01 -19.22 -14.18
CA CYS A 124 11.85 -18.17 -13.61
C CYS A 124 13.32 -18.60 -13.51
N ASP A 125 13.65 -19.86 -13.81
CA ASP A 125 15.00 -20.44 -13.72
C ASP A 125 15.45 -20.98 -15.08
N ASN A 126 16.54 -20.43 -15.62
CA ASN A 126 17.09 -20.81 -16.93
C ASN A 126 17.67 -22.24 -17.00
N ASN A 127 17.79 -22.90 -15.85
CA ASN A 127 18.23 -24.30 -15.73
C ASN A 127 17.06 -25.29 -15.75
N THR A 128 15.82 -24.80 -15.67
CA THR A 128 14.63 -25.67 -15.72
C THR A 128 14.56 -26.38 -17.06
N ARG A 129 14.29 -27.68 -17.04
CA ARG A 129 14.06 -28.46 -18.27
C ARG A 129 12.59 -28.42 -18.65
N CYS A 130 12.34 -28.25 -19.94
CA CYS A 130 10.98 -28.29 -20.48
C CYS A 130 10.38 -29.69 -20.25
N PRO A 131 9.18 -29.81 -19.66
CA PRO A 131 8.58 -31.12 -19.39
C PRO A 131 8.21 -31.90 -20.65
N ASP A 132 8.02 -31.23 -21.80
CA ASP A 132 7.61 -31.89 -23.05
C ASP A 132 8.79 -32.41 -23.89
N CYS A 133 9.90 -31.67 -23.94
CA CYS A 133 11.06 -32.03 -24.78
C CYS A 133 12.38 -32.16 -24.04
N ASN A 134 12.38 -31.97 -22.72
CA ASN A 134 13.55 -32.06 -21.84
C ASN A 134 14.71 -31.11 -22.21
N ARG A 135 14.49 -30.15 -23.12
CA ARG A 135 15.47 -29.12 -23.50
C ARG A 135 15.53 -28.03 -22.42
N PRO A 136 16.69 -27.38 -22.23
CA PRO A 136 16.82 -26.27 -21.28
C PRO A 136 15.88 -25.12 -21.67
N MET A 137 15.16 -24.59 -20.71
CA MET A 137 14.32 -23.39 -20.86
C MET A 137 15.16 -22.15 -20.57
N ASN A 138 16.01 -21.76 -21.51
CA ASN A 138 16.96 -20.65 -21.35
C ASN A 138 16.65 -19.42 -22.24
N SER A 139 15.54 -19.45 -23.00
CA SER A 139 15.18 -18.35 -23.89
C SER A 139 14.47 -17.27 -23.11
N GLN A 140 15.19 -16.18 -22.84
CA GLN A 140 14.68 -15.04 -22.12
C GLN A 140 13.48 -14.40 -22.85
N MET A 141 12.42 -14.14 -22.12
CA MET A 141 11.26 -13.38 -22.53
C MET A 141 11.44 -11.92 -22.12
N ILE A 142 11.00 -11.03 -23.01
CA ILE A 142 10.92 -9.60 -22.73
C ILE A 142 9.47 -9.35 -22.33
N PHE A 143 9.26 -8.96 -21.07
CA PHE A 143 7.96 -8.46 -20.64
C PHE A 143 7.76 -7.07 -21.22
N ILE A 144 6.91 -6.94 -22.23
CA ILE A 144 6.44 -5.66 -22.76
C ILE A 144 5.23 -5.25 -21.92
N GLY A 145 5.48 -4.83 -20.68
CA GLY A 145 4.50 -4.09 -19.90
C GLY A 145 4.79 -2.60 -20.02
N GLU A 146 3.75 -1.77 -20.07
CA GLU A 146 3.94 -0.33 -19.87
C GLU A 146 4.71 -0.10 -18.57
N LYS A 147 5.81 0.64 -18.63
CA LYS A 147 6.42 1.18 -17.42
C LYS A 147 5.40 2.12 -16.79
N VAL A 148 4.76 1.68 -15.71
CA VAL A 148 3.86 2.49 -14.86
C VAL A 148 4.54 3.77 -14.33
N ALA A 149 5.87 3.90 -14.51
CA ALA A 149 6.63 5.06 -14.05
C ALA A 149 6.51 6.33 -14.91
N ASN A 150 6.13 6.27 -16.20
CA ASN A 150 6.33 7.43 -17.10
C ASN A 150 5.08 8.08 -17.70
N GLU A 151 3.87 7.54 -17.49
CA GLU A 151 2.65 8.23 -17.88
C GLU A 151 1.65 8.22 -16.73
N ILE A 152 1.82 9.19 -15.83
CA ILE A 152 0.74 9.63 -14.93
C ILE A 152 -0.27 10.39 -15.80
N SER A 153 -0.99 9.67 -16.66
CA SER A 153 -2.36 10.04 -16.98
C SER A 153 -3.14 9.85 -15.67
N ALA A 154 -3.17 10.91 -14.86
CA ALA A 154 -3.64 10.91 -13.48
C ALA A 154 -5.09 10.40 -13.32
N GLU A 155 -5.85 10.32 -14.42
CA GLU A 155 -7.28 10.03 -14.40
C GLU A 155 -7.63 8.55 -14.58
N LYS A 156 -6.81 7.74 -15.28
CA LYS A 156 -7.18 6.35 -15.63
C LYS A 156 -6.36 5.24 -14.96
N ASN A 157 -5.15 5.51 -14.47
CA ASN A 157 -4.28 4.49 -13.86
C ASN A 157 -4.32 4.56 -12.33
N GLY A 158 -4.63 3.48 -11.61
CA GLY A 158 -4.67 3.40 -10.13
C GLY A 158 -5.94 2.69 -9.62
N PHE A 159 -6.14 2.58 -8.31
CA PHE A 159 -7.26 1.83 -7.73
C PHE A 159 -8.51 2.68 -7.56
N VAL A 160 -8.35 3.94 -7.14
CA VAL A 160 -9.47 4.80 -6.75
C VAL A 160 -9.69 5.96 -7.73
N LYS A 161 -10.89 6.58 -7.72
CA LYS A 161 -11.22 7.70 -8.61
C LYS A 161 -10.52 9.00 -8.20
N GLY A 162 -10.01 9.73 -9.20
CA GLY A 162 -9.21 10.96 -9.02
C GLY A 162 -10.01 12.19 -8.61
N VAL A 163 -11.29 12.24 -8.99
CA VAL A 163 -12.21 13.35 -8.68
C VAL A 163 -12.67 13.38 -7.22
N VAL A 164 -12.29 12.36 -6.44
CA VAL A 164 -12.70 12.19 -5.04
C VAL A 164 -11.54 12.57 -4.13
N THR A 165 -11.86 13.30 -3.07
CA THR A 165 -10.95 13.53 -1.95
C THR A 165 -11.15 12.44 -0.91
N TYR A 166 -10.08 11.88 -0.39
CA TYR A 166 -10.14 10.84 0.63
C TYR A 166 -9.66 11.36 1.97
N MET A 167 -10.26 10.80 3.03
CA MET A 167 -9.83 10.98 4.40
C MET A 167 -9.00 9.76 4.81
N VAL A 168 -7.79 10.00 5.31
CA VAL A 168 -6.90 8.98 5.87
C VAL A 168 -6.76 9.25 7.37
N MET A 169 -7.22 8.34 8.21
CA MET A 169 -7.09 8.48 9.66
C MET A 169 -5.66 8.20 10.13
N ASP A 170 -5.34 8.57 11.36
CA ASP A 170 -4.02 8.35 11.97
C ASP A 170 -3.63 6.86 12.01
N ASP A 171 -4.62 5.97 12.10
CA ASP A 171 -4.47 4.51 12.04
C ASP A 171 -4.64 3.95 10.61
N LEU A 172 -4.44 4.79 9.60
CA LEU A 172 -4.53 4.50 8.16
C LEU A 172 -5.89 3.97 7.66
N ALA A 173 -6.96 4.08 8.44
CA ALA A 173 -8.30 3.84 7.90
C ALA A 173 -8.61 4.88 6.81
N ILE A 174 -9.06 4.43 5.64
CA ILE A 174 -9.32 5.26 4.46
C ILE A 174 -10.81 5.22 4.11
N GLN A 175 -11.39 6.39 3.89
CA GLN A 175 -12.75 6.52 3.38
C GLN A 175 -12.89 7.79 2.51
N PRO A 176 -13.91 7.86 1.63
CA PRO A 176 -14.24 9.12 0.94
C PRO A 176 -14.50 10.25 1.94
N MET A 177 -13.94 11.43 1.67
CA MET A 177 -14.10 12.58 2.56
C MET A 177 -15.51 13.18 2.40
N SER A 178 -16.19 13.37 3.52
CA SER A 178 -17.48 14.08 3.60
C SER A 178 -17.41 15.11 4.73
N SER A 179 -17.92 16.32 4.49
CA SER A 179 -17.93 17.39 5.50
C SER A 179 -18.68 16.98 6.77
N ILE A 180 -19.79 16.24 6.63
CA ILE A 180 -20.60 15.77 7.76
C ILE A 180 -19.82 14.71 8.57
N SER A 181 -19.14 13.79 7.88
CA SER A 181 -18.29 12.78 8.53
C SER A 181 -17.11 13.43 9.27
N SER A 182 -16.47 14.45 8.67
CA SER A 182 -15.40 15.22 9.32
C SER A 182 -15.87 15.88 10.62
N ILE A 183 -17.03 16.54 10.62
CA ILE A 183 -17.60 17.17 11.83
C ILE A 183 -17.92 16.11 12.90
N THR A 184 -18.53 14.99 12.49
CA THR A 184 -18.83 13.87 13.39
C THR A 184 -17.55 13.30 14.02
N LEU A 185 -16.47 13.25 13.26
CA LEU A 185 -15.17 12.79 13.73
C LEU A 185 -14.53 13.75 14.74
N LEU A 186 -14.65 15.07 14.56
CA LEU A 186 -14.21 16.07 15.55
C LEU A 186 -14.94 15.88 16.89
N ASN A 187 -16.26 15.63 16.85
CA ASN A 187 -17.03 15.30 18.04
C ASN A 187 -16.58 13.99 18.68
N LYS A 188 -16.32 12.94 17.87
CA LYS A 188 -15.79 11.64 18.35
C LYS A 188 -14.44 11.79 19.04
N PHE A 189 -13.58 12.68 18.56
CA PHE A 189 -12.30 13.01 19.20
C PHE A 189 -12.44 13.99 20.38
N ASN A 190 -13.65 14.42 20.71
CA ASN A 190 -13.96 15.34 21.80
C ASN A 190 -13.21 16.68 21.64
N VAL A 191 -13.15 17.19 20.41
CA VAL A 191 -12.61 18.52 20.09
C VAL A 191 -13.66 19.56 20.48
N LYS A 192 -13.37 20.36 21.51
CA LYS A 192 -14.30 21.37 22.03
C LYS A 192 -14.12 22.75 21.39
N GLU A 193 -12.90 23.05 20.95
CA GLU A 193 -12.51 24.34 20.40
C GLU A 193 -11.80 24.12 19.07
N VAL A 194 -12.46 24.51 17.96
CA VAL A 194 -11.89 24.32 16.61
C VAL A 194 -10.64 25.18 16.39
N GLY A 195 -10.47 26.28 17.15
CA GLY A 195 -9.29 27.15 17.08
C GLY A 195 -7.98 26.48 17.47
N THR A 196 -8.02 25.26 18.03
CA THR A 196 -6.82 24.48 18.38
C THR A 196 -6.42 23.49 17.30
N LEU A 197 -7.20 23.45 16.20
CA LEU A 197 -6.91 22.61 15.05
C LEU A 197 -6.02 23.36 14.06
N GLN A 198 -5.02 22.66 13.54
CA GLN A 198 -4.09 23.20 12.56
C GLN A 198 -4.10 22.35 11.29
N GLU A 199 -4.20 23.01 10.12
CA GLU A 199 -3.92 22.37 8.84
C GLU A 199 -2.44 22.53 8.51
N THR A 200 -1.74 21.41 8.28
CA THR A 200 -0.33 21.40 7.90
C THR A 200 -0.14 20.56 6.64
N VAL A 201 0.57 21.10 5.64
CA VAL A 201 0.94 20.37 4.43
C VAL A 201 2.28 19.69 4.67
N VAL A 202 2.36 18.38 4.42
CA VAL A 202 3.59 17.61 4.49
C VAL A 202 3.92 16.98 3.13
N GLU A 203 5.21 16.88 2.84
CA GLU A 203 5.71 16.19 1.65
C GLU A 203 5.92 14.70 1.97
N LEU A 204 5.44 13.85 1.07
CA LEU A 204 5.68 12.42 1.07
C LEU A 204 6.74 12.12 0.00
N ASP A 205 7.98 11.94 0.47
CA ASP A 205 9.09 11.42 -0.32
C ASP A 205 9.34 9.92 -0.01
N MET A 206 10.36 9.34 -0.63
CA MET A 206 10.72 7.93 -0.41
C MET A 206 11.04 7.61 1.05
N ASN A 207 11.72 8.51 1.77
CA ASN A 207 12.08 8.29 3.17
C ASN A 207 10.84 8.28 4.05
N GLN A 208 9.93 9.25 3.84
CA GLN A 208 8.65 9.30 4.53
C GLN A 208 7.77 8.09 4.17
N GLY A 209 7.80 7.63 2.92
CA GLY A 209 7.10 6.41 2.49
C GLY A 209 7.57 5.16 3.25
N VAL A 210 8.88 4.98 3.42
CA VAL A 210 9.44 3.86 4.21
C VAL A 210 9.10 4.00 5.69
N ASN A 211 9.17 5.22 6.25
CA ASN A 211 8.80 5.47 7.63
C ASN A 211 7.32 5.19 7.91
N LEU A 212 6.42 5.56 6.98
CA LEU A 212 5.00 5.21 7.05
C LEU A 212 4.79 3.70 7.03
N LEU A 213 5.46 2.99 6.11
CA LEU A 213 5.37 1.53 6.06
C LEU A 213 5.82 0.90 7.39
N LYS A 214 6.96 1.32 7.93
CA LYS A 214 7.44 0.83 9.24
C LYS A 214 6.42 1.13 10.34
N ALA A 215 6.00 2.38 10.49
CA ALA A 215 5.07 2.78 11.55
C ALA A 215 3.71 2.08 11.41
N SER A 216 3.28 1.75 10.19
CA SER A 216 2.04 1.01 9.94
C SER A 216 2.05 -0.44 10.43
N LEU A 217 3.24 -1.05 10.53
CA LEU A 217 3.42 -2.41 11.06
C LEU A 217 3.44 -2.44 12.59
N GLU A 218 3.78 -1.31 13.23
CA GLU A 218 4.10 -1.26 14.65
C GLU A 218 3.07 -0.46 15.47
N SER A 219 2.32 0.46 14.84
CA SER A 219 1.51 1.45 15.56
C SER A 219 0.13 1.72 14.96
N LYS A 220 -0.77 2.25 15.80
CA LYS A 220 -2.09 2.79 15.46
C LYS A 220 -2.11 4.31 15.30
N THR A 221 -0.98 4.98 15.50
CA THR A 221 -0.85 6.45 15.37
C THR A 221 0.20 6.77 14.33
N VAL A 222 0.04 6.24 13.12
CA VAL A 222 1.05 6.21 12.06
C VAL A 222 1.41 7.61 11.59
N LEU A 223 0.40 8.43 11.28
CA LEU A 223 0.63 9.78 10.77
C LEU A 223 1.25 10.68 11.85
N THR A 224 0.77 10.57 13.08
CA THR A 224 1.34 11.26 14.25
C THR A 224 2.80 10.85 14.45
N ASN A 225 3.12 9.55 14.41
CA ASN A 225 4.48 9.08 14.63
C ASN A 225 5.46 9.55 13.54
N VAL A 226 5.03 9.55 12.28
CA VAL A 226 5.93 9.91 11.17
C VAL A 226 6.07 11.42 11.03
N PHE A 227 4.99 12.18 11.19
CA PHE A 227 5.00 13.61 10.88
C PHE A 227 5.11 14.53 12.09
N LEU A 228 4.79 14.07 13.31
CA LEU A 228 4.89 14.88 14.53
C LEU A 228 6.03 14.42 15.46
N ASN A 229 6.24 13.10 15.61
CA ASN A 229 7.19 12.58 16.61
C ASN A 229 8.68 12.63 16.20
N ASN A 230 9.01 13.06 14.98
CA ASN A 230 10.41 13.31 14.59
C ASN A 230 11.06 14.48 15.35
N HIS A 231 10.30 15.25 16.15
CA HIS A 231 10.83 16.26 17.06
C HIS A 231 11.16 15.72 18.48
N MET A 232 10.83 14.47 18.82
CA MET A 232 10.97 13.94 20.19
C MET A 232 12.27 13.17 20.45
N HIS A 233 13.04 12.83 19.42
CA HIS A 233 14.30 12.07 19.61
C HIS A 233 15.51 12.92 20.04
N CYS A 234 15.37 14.25 20.19
CA CYS A 234 16.47 15.13 20.61
C CYS A 234 16.44 15.56 22.09
N SER A 235 15.48 15.09 22.90
CA SER A 235 15.31 15.58 24.29
C SER A 235 15.43 14.52 25.40
N ARG A 236 16.01 13.35 25.13
CA ARG A 236 16.35 12.37 26.19
C ARG A 236 17.83 12.01 26.24
N ALA A 237 18.65 13.04 26.33
CA ALA A 237 20.02 12.94 26.80
C ALA A 237 20.35 14.14 27.68
N ILE A 238 19.82 14.14 28.91
CA ILE A 238 20.42 14.79 30.08
C ILE A 238 20.19 13.83 31.26
#